data_AF-A0A940N2F8-F1
#
_entry.id   AF-A0A940N2F8-F1
#
_cell.length_a   1.000
_cell.length_b   1.000
_cell.length_c   1.000
_cell.angle_alpha   90.00
_cell.angle_beta   90.00
_cell.angle_gamma   90.00
#
_symmetry.space_group_name_H-M   'P 1'
#
loop_
_entity.id
_entity.type
_entity.pdbx_description
1 polymer ?
#
loop_
_entity_poly.entity_id
_entity_poly.type
_entity_poly.pdbx_seq_one_letter_code
_entity_poly.pdbx_strand_id
1 'polypeptide(L)'
;MSAFAYVNVEDVPLQLRETSVQRLDDNASITLIYFDGCPLVGQCEVGKQRQIEYPFPRVPELRNSLVEWLLHWGINFYVMAD
;
A
#
# COMPACT_ATOMS: atom_id res chain seq x y z
N MET A 1 12.20 -7.87 13.57
CA MET A 1 11.87 -8.15 12.17
C MET A 1 10.45 -7.76 11.84
N SER A 2 10.27 -6.46 11.64
CA SER A 2 9.18 -5.92 10.83
C SER A 2 9.53 -6.15 9.37
N ALA A 3 8.51 -6.21 8.51
CA ALA A 3 8.71 -6.21 7.07
C ALA A 3 7.67 -5.28 6.45
N PHE A 4 8.01 -4.71 5.30
CA PHE A 4 7.15 -3.80 4.57
C PHE A 4 7.09 -4.21 3.10
N ALA A 5 5.89 -4.14 2.53
CA ALA A 5 5.69 -4.27 1.11
C ALA A 5 5.64 -2.87 0.48
N TYR A 6 6.38 -2.71 -0.61
CA TYR A 6 6.51 -1.45 -1.33
C TYR A 6 5.92 -1.60 -2.72
N VAL A 7 5.11 -0.63 -3.11
CA VAL A 7 4.43 -0.55 -4.40
C VAL A 7 4.73 0.81 -5.04
N ASN A 8 5.13 0.85 -6.31
CA ASN A 8 5.23 2.13 -7.01
C ASN A 8 3.84 2.57 -7.47
N VAL A 9 3.53 3.85 -7.32
CA VAL A 9 2.21 4.40 -7.74
C VAL A 9 1.98 4.24 -9.24
N GLU A 10 3.04 4.19 -10.03
CA GLU A 10 2.97 3.96 -11.49
C GLU A 10 2.51 2.54 -11.84
N ASP A 11 2.79 1.57 -10.98
CA ASP A 11 2.34 0.17 -11.14
C ASP A 11 0.87 -0.01 -10.71
N VAL A 12 0.25 1.00 -10.07
CA VAL A 12 -1.15 0.93 -9.63
C VAL A 12 -2.10 1.28 -10.79
N PRO A 13 -3.06 0.40 -11.13
CA PRO A 13 -4.06 0.67 -12.16
C PRO A 13 -4.75 2.03 -11.95
N LEU A 14 -5.02 2.74 -13.05
CA LEU A 14 -5.63 4.07 -13.00
C LEU A 14 -6.98 4.04 -12.28
N GLN A 15 -7.79 3.01 -12.50
CA GLN A 15 -9.11 2.88 -11.89
C GLN A 15 -9.03 2.86 -10.36
N LEU A 16 -8.07 2.12 -9.79
CA LEU A 16 -7.84 2.09 -8.35
C LEU A 16 -7.35 3.43 -7.81
N ARG A 17 -6.52 4.15 -8.57
CA ARG A 17 -6.02 5.47 -8.15
C ARG A 17 -7.14 6.50 -8.12
N GLU A 18 -8.04 6.49 -9.11
CA GLU A 18 -9.16 7.43 -9.20
C GLU A 18 -10.21 7.23 -8.11
N THR A 19 -10.45 5.98 -7.68
CA THR A 19 -11.38 5.68 -6.59
C THR A 19 -10.74 5.70 -5.20
N SER A 20 -9.42 5.86 -5.12
CA SER A 20 -8.71 5.88 -3.85
C SER A 20 -9.11 7.07 -2.98
N VAL A 21 -9.19 6.83 -1.67
CA VAL A 21 -9.37 7.88 -0.66
C VAL A 21 -8.02 8.19 -0.03
N GLN A 22 -7.65 9.46 0.00
CA GLN A 22 -6.41 9.92 0.62
C GLN A 22 -6.71 10.79 1.83
N ARG A 23 -5.98 10.55 2.93
CA ARG A 23 -6.08 11.32 4.16
C ARG A 23 -4.69 11.63 4.69
N LEU A 24 -4.46 12.88 5.09
CA LEU A 24 -3.25 13.24 5.83
C LEU A 24 -3.35 12.74 7.27
N ASP A 25 -2.24 12.21 7.77
CA ASP A 25 -2.07 11.94 9.19
C ASP A 25 -2.06 13.24 10.01
N ASP A 26 -2.28 13.15 11.31
CA ASP A 26 -2.46 14.30 12.21
C ASP A 26 -1.23 15.24 12.23
N ASN A 27 -0.04 14.70 11.94
CA ASN A 27 1.22 15.45 11.85
C ASN A 27 1.53 15.97 10.43
N ALA A 28 0.65 15.73 9.45
CA ALA A 28 0.83 16.10 8.03
C ALA A 28 2.14 15.63 7.39
N SER A 29 2.76 14.57 7.94
CA SER A 29 3.99 13.96 7.43
C SER A 29 3.73 12.78 6.49
N ILE A 30 2.59 12.12 6.67
CA ILE A 30 2.20 10.90 5.96
C ILE A 30 0.85 11.10 5.29
N THR A 31 0.72 10.62 4.05
CA THR A 31 -0.56 10.45 3.38
C THR A 31 -0.97 8.98 3.49
N LEU A 32 -2.10 8.73 4.14
CA LEU A 32 -2.76 7.42 4.18
C LEU A 32 -3.61 7.27 2.91
N ILE A 33 -3.49 6.12 2.25
CA ILE A 33 -4.17 5.82 1.00
C ILE A 33 -5.00 4.55 1.17
N TYR A 34 -6.29 4.67 0.91
CA TYR A 34 -7.25 3.59 0.92
C TYR A 34 -7.58 3.23 -0.52
N PHE A 35 -7.26 2.00 -0.92
CA PHE A 35 -7.69 1.45 -2.20
C PHE A 35 -8.87 0.50 -2.01
N ASP A 36 -9.75 0.49 -3.00
CA ASP A 36 -10.93 -0.37 -2.98
C ASP A 36 -10.54 -1.85 -2.88
N GLY A 37 -11.10 -2.51 -1.86
CA GLY A 37 -10.88 -3.91 -1.58
C GLY A 37 -9.48 -4.25 -1.02
N CYS A 38 -8.59 -3.28 -0.82
CA CYS A 38 -7.29 -3.56 -0.20
C CYS A 38 -7.49 -3.85 1.29
N PRO A 39 -6.95 -4.96 1.83
CA PRO A 39 -7.16 -5.32 3.23
C PRO A 39 -6.41 -4.42 4.21
N LEU A 40 -5.47 -3.60 3.73
CA LEU A 40 -4.63 -2.72 4.54
C LEU A 40 -4.67 -1.29 4.00
N VAL A 41 -4.34 -0.35 4.89
CA VAL A 41 -4.13 1.05 4.54
C VAL A 41 -2.67 1.22 4.11
N GLY A 42 -2.47 1.77 2.92
CA GLY A 42 -1.14 2.13 2.44
C GLY A 42 -0.74 3.49 2.97
N GLN A 43 0.55 3.76 3.02
CA GLN A 43 1.08 5.06 3.44
C GLN A 43 2.19 5.54 2.50
N CYS A 44 2.34 6.86 2.35
CA CYS A 44 3.48 7.46 1.69
C CYS A 44 3.87 8.79 2.35
N GLU A 45 5.15 9.17 2.24
CA GLU A 45 5.60 10.49 2.69
C GLU A 45 4.90 11.59 1.89
N VAL A 46 4.45 12.63 2.59
CA VAL A 46 3.84 13.81 1.96
C VAL A 46 4.83 14.46 0.99
N GLY A 47 4.37 14.70 -0.24
CA GLY A 47 5.22 15.23 -1.32
C GLY A 47 6.05 14.17 -2.06
N LYS A 48 6.04 12.91 -1.61
CA LYS A 48 6.72 11.78 -2.27
C LYS A 48 5.77 10.62 -2.52
N GLN A 49 4.65 10.90 -3.19
CA GLN A 49 3.66 9.91 -3.64
C GLN A 49 4.17 9.01 -4.79
N ARG A 50 5.45 8.66 -4.81
CA ARG A 50 6.01 7.74 -5.82
C ARG A 50 5.87 6.29 -5.38
N GLN A 51 5.93 6.06 -4.07
CA GLN A 51 5.92 4.73 -3.49
C GLN A 51 4.95 4.69 -2.31
N ILE A 52 4.20 3.59 -2.25
CA ILE A 52 3.24 3.29 -1.19
C ILE A 52 3.80 2.13 -0.39
N GLU A 53 3.77 2.27 0.92
CA GLU A 53 4.25 1.29 1.88
C GLU A 53 3.07 0.62 2.57
N TYR A 54 3.17 -0.69 2.75
CA TYR A 54 2.24 -1.48 3.53
C TYR A 54 3.02 -2.24 4.61
N PRO A 55 2.56 -2.24 5.87
CA PRO A 55 3.05 -3.19 6.85
C PRO A 55 2.85 -4.61 6.31
N PHE A 56 3.90 -5.42 6.29
CA PHE A 56 3.80 -6.80 5.82
C PHE A 56 3.53 -7.73 7.01
N PRO A 57 2.28 -8.21 7.19
CA PRO A 57 1.88 -8.87 8.43
C PRO A 57 2.56 -10.22 8.60
N ARG A 58 2.85 -10.60 9.84
CA ARG A 58 3.29 -11.97 10.16
C ARG A 58 2.14 -12.97 10.16
N VAL A 59 0.93 -12.49 10.43
CA VAL A 59 -0.30 -13.29 10.42
C VAL A 59 -0.56 -13.75 8.98
N PRO A 60 -0.50 -15.07 8.70
CA PRO A 60 -0.55 -15.59 7.33
C PRO A 60 -1.80 -15.17 6.56
N GLU A 61 -2.96 -15.10 7.23
CA GLU A 61 -4.24 -14.77 6.62
C GLU A 61 -4.21 -13.36 6.03
N LEU A 62 -3.85 -12.36 6.85
CA LEU A 62 -3.81 -10.96 6.43
C LEU A 62 -2.72 -10.71 5.38
N ARG A 63 -1.58 -11.39 5.51
CA ARG A 63 -0.49 -11.34 4.52
C ARG A 63 -0.93 -11.90 3.18
N ASN A 64 -1.58 -13.05 3.17
CA ASN A 64 -2.05 -13.69 1.93
C ASN A 64 -3.13 -12.84 1.27
N SER A 65 -4.07 -12.27 2.05
CA SER A 65 -5.08 -11.34 1.51
C SER A 65 -4.45 -10.11 0.84
N LEU A 66 -3.39 -9.54 1.42
CA LEU A 66 -2.67 -8.42 0.79
C LEU A 66 -2.01 -8.87 -0.53
N VAL A 67 -1.30 -9.99 -0.52
CA VAL A 67 -0.60 -10.51 -1.71
C VAL A 67 -1.61 -10.87 -2.81
N GLU A 68 -2.70 -11.54 -2.48
CA GLU A 68 -3.76 -11.88 -3.42
C GLU A 68 -4.39 -10.63 -4.03
N TRP A 69 -4.64 -9.58 -3.24
CA TRP A 69 -5.14 -8.31 -3.75
C TRP A 69 -4.15 -7.65 -4.72
N LEU A 70 -2.86 -7.60 -4.38
CA LEU A 70 -1.81 -7.07 -5.26
C LEU A 70 -1.73 -7.85 -6.57
N LEU A 71 -1.77 -9.18 -6.51
CA LEU A 71 -1.75 -10.05 -7.69
C LEU A 71 -3.01 -9.92 -8.54
N HIS A 72 -4.19 -9.80 -7.92
CA HIS A 72 -5.46 -9.60 -8.63
C HIS A 72 -5.43 -8.36 -9.53
N TRP A 73 -4.85 -7.27 -9.02
CA TRP A 73 -4.71 -6.02 -9.75
C TRP A 73 -3.46 -5.95 -10.64
N GLY A 74 -2.61 -6.97 -10.64
CA GLY A 74 -1.36 -7.00 -11.40
C GLY A 74 -0.34 -5.95 -10.94
N ILE A 75 -0.35 -5.61 -9.64
CA ILE A 75 0.51 -4.58 -9.06
C ILE A 75 1.87 -5.20 -8.72
N ASN A 76 2.95 -4.62 -9.26
CA ASN A 76 4.30 -5.00 -8.89
C ASN A 76 4.62 -4.53 -7.47
N PHE A 77 5.21 -5.42 -6.67
CA PHE A 77 5.63 -5.11 -5.31
C PHE A 77 6.92 -5.84 -4.94
N TYR A 78 7.63 -5.31 -3.95
CA TYR A 78 8.73 -6.00 -3.30
C TYR A 78 8.62 -5.87 -1.79
N VAL A 79 9.22 -6.82 -1.07
CA VAL A 79 9.17 -6.86 0.40
C VAL A 79 10.58 -6.71 0.95
N MET A 80 10.77 -5.79 1.89
CA MET A 80 12.01 -5.67 2.66
C MET A 80 11.73 -5.96 4.13
N ALA A 81 12.64 -6.70 4.77
CA ALA A 81 12.60 -6.97 6.20
C ALA A 81 13.71 -6.16 6.89
N ASP A 82 13.37 -5.57 8.04
CA ASP A 82 14.31 -4.90 8.95
C ASP A 82 14.86 -5.86 10.02
#